data_AF-A0A2T4YW71-F1
#
_entry.id   AF-A0A2T4YW71-F1
#
_cell.length_a   1.000
_cell.length_b   1.000
_cell.length_c   1.000
_cell.angle_alpha   90.00
_cell.angle_beta   90.00
_cell.angle_gamma   90.00
#
_symmetry.space_group_name_H-M   'P 1'
#
loop_
_entity.id
_entity.type
_entity.pdbx_description
1 polymer ?
#
loop_
_entity_poly.entity_id
_entity_poly.type
_entity_poly.pdbx_seq_one_letter_code
_entity_poly.pdbx_strand_id
1 'polypeptide(L)'
;MRLGFLGAVLLAGAVVPSAAHAQAAPVAAAAPDPARLAAARELIDVLMPPESRARMIEGMIAPMLGNLQQGMAQSPMFSSAMAKNPQMQAQFAAFMNQQQTRTLTLMRDGMPGMFDAMARAYARRFDVAQCRDIKAFFATPSGRLYMQQSLTIMADPDVAAWQRSMMESSMRHMQADVAEFAKHVATPEQKKK
;
A
#
# COMPACT_ATOMS: atom_id res chain seq x y z
N MET A 1 0.63 -55.46 64.89
CA MET A 1 -0.47 -54.68 65.50
C MET A 1 -0.67 -53.42 64.68
N ARG A 2 -1.83 -53.29 64.00
CA ARG A 2 -2.45 -52.06 63.41
C ARG A 2 -1.64 -51.29 62.33
N LEU A 3 -2.01 -51.34 61.04
CA LEU A 3 -3.10 -50.69 60.28
C LEU A 3 -2.74 -49.30 59.70
N GLY A 4 -2.95 -49.17 58.38
CA GLY A 4 -3.18 -47.91 57.63
C GLY A 4 -1.91 -47.24 57.07
N PHE A 5 -1.80 -46.81 55.81
CA PHE A 5 -2.82 -46.34 54.86
C PHE A 5 -2.32 -46.55 53.42
N LEU A 6 -3.23 -47.03 52.55
CA LEU A 6 -3.11 -46.90 51.09
C LEU A 6 -3.27 -45.43 50.68
N GLY A 7 -2.41 -44.96 49.79
CA GLY A 7 -2.62 -43.73 49.01
C GLY A 7 -2.28 -44.00 47.56
N ALA A 8 -3.29 -44.38 46.76
CA ALA A 8 -3.17 -44.57 45.32
C ALA A 8 -3.06 -43.20 44.63
N VAL A 9 -1.96 -42.97 43.93
CA VAL A 9 -1.75 -41.78 43.09
C VAL A 9 -2.42 -42.03 41.74
N LEU A 10 -3.54 -41.36 41.50
CA LEU A 10 -4.19 -41.21 40.20
C LEU A 10 -3.37 -40.23 39.35
N LEU A 11 -2.71 -40.72 38.31
CA LEU A 11 -2.15 -39.89 37.23
C LEU A 11 -3.29 -39.46 36.30
N ALA A 12 -3.80 -38.24 36.50
CA ALA A 12 -4.64 -37.56 35.53
C ALA A 12 -3.75 -37.00 34.41
N GLY A 13 -3.87 -37.57 33.21
CA GLY A 13 -3.24 -37.02 32.01
C GLY A 13 -3.83 -35.66 31.65
N ALA A 14 -3.02 -34.61 31.78
CA ALA A 14 -3.37 -33.30 31.24
C ALA A 14 -3.23 -33.35 29.71
N VAL A 15 -4.37 -33.28 29.02
CA VAL A 15 -4.43 -33.03 27.58
C VAL A 15 -3.96 -31.59 27.37
N VAL A 16 -2.77 -31.40 26.79
CA VAL A 16 -2.25 -30.07 26.46
C VAL A 16 -2.98 -29.59 25.20
N PRO A 17 -3.78 -28.51 25.22
CA PRO A 17 -4.31 -27.95 23.99
C PRO A 17 -3.15 -27.28 23.25
N SER A 18 -2.86 -27.77 22.04
CA SER A 18 -1.90 -27.17 21.13
C SER A 18 -2.41 -25.78 20.73
N ALA A 19 -1.91 -24.74 21.38
CA ALA A 19 -2.15 -23.34 21.03
C ALA A 19 -1.32 -22.95 19.78
N ALA A 20 -1.52 -23.65 18.68
CA ALA A 20 -0.76 -23.43 17.45
C ALA A 20 -1.28 -22.26 16.59
N HIS A 21 -2.41 -21.63 16.94
CA HIS A 21 -2.93 -20.47 16.20
C HIS A 21 -3.64 -19.48 17.13
N ALA A 22 -2.94 -18.96 18.14
CA ALA A 22 -3.34 -17.69 18.75
C ALA A 22 -2.88 -16.58 17.81
N GLN A 23 -3.75 -16.15 16.89
CA GLN A 23 -3.55 -14.91 16.15
C GLN A 23 -3.37 -13.80 17.20
N ALA A 24 -2.15 -13.32 17.40
CA ALA A 24 -1.90 -12.19 18.28
C ALA A 24 -2.77 -11.04 17.75
N ALA A 25 -3.77 -10.64 18.53
CA ALA A 25 -4.55 -9.44 18.22
C ALA A 25 -3.55 -8.30 17.98
N PRO A 26 -3.74 -7.47 16.94
CA PRO A 26 -2.81 -6.40 16.66
C PRO A 26 -2.68 -5.55 17.93
N VAL A 27 -1.47 -5.50 18.49
CA VAL A 27 -1.19 -4.67 19.65
C VAL A 27 -1.53 -3.24 19.24
N ALA A 28 -2.58 -2.68 19.84
CA ALA A 28 -2.97 -1.30 19.57
C ALA A 28 -1.76 -0.41 19.84
N ALA A 29 -1.28 0.28 18.80
CA ALA A 29 -0.11 1.14 18.93
C ALA A 29 -0.41 2.19 20.00
N ALA A 30 0.49 2.31 21.00
CA ALA A 30 0.34 3.28 22.07
C ALA A 30 0.08 4.69 21.50
N ALA A 31 -0.81 5.44 22.18
CA ALA A 31 -1.09 6.81 21.79
C ALA A 31 0.22 7.61 21.82
N PRO A 32 0.56 8.35 20.74
CA PRO A 32 1.77 9.16 20.73
C PRO A 32 1.67 10.30 21.74
N ASP A 33 2.83 10.75 22.22
CA ASP A 33 2.95 11.93 23.08
C ASP A 33 2.19 13.14 22.47
N PRO A 34 1.39 13.88 23.27
CA PRO A 34 0.60 15.00 22.76
C PRO A 34 1.42 16.10 22.09
N ALA A 35 2.63 16.41 22.60
CA ALA A 35 3.49 17.44 22.02
C ALA A 35 4.05 16.97 20.67
N ARG A 36 4.45 15.70 20.57
CA ARG A 36 4.84 15.10 19.28
C ARG A 36 3.68 15.10 18.28
N LEU A 37 2.46 14.77 18.73
CA LEU A 37 1.28 14.79 17.87
C LEU A 37 0.97 16.19 17.35
N ALA A 38 1.07 17.23 18.19
CA ALA A 38 0.89 18.61 17.77
C ALA A 38 1.93 19.02 16.70
N ALA A 39 3.22 18.74 16.95
CA ALA A 39 4.28 19.04 15.99
C ALA A 39 4.11 18.28 14.66
N ALA A 40 3.68 17.02 14.72
CA ALA A 40 3.41 16.21 13.53
C ALA A 40 2.23 16.74 12.71
N ARG A 41 1.16 17.25 13.35
CA ARG A 41 0.04 17.89 12.64
C ARG A 41 0.49 19.11 11.85
N GLU A 42 1.29 19.99 12.47
CA GLU A 42 1.85 21.15 11.79
C GLU A 42 2.75 20.76 10.61
N LEU A 43 3.52 19.68 10.74
CA LEU A 43 4.32 19.14 9.64
C LEU A 43 3.43 18.64 8.49
N ILE A 44 2.38 17.87 8.79
CA ILE A 44 1.44 17.36 7.77
C ILE A 44 0.72 18.50 7.04
N ASP A 45 0.43 19.62 7.69
CA ASP A 45 -0.14 20.79 7.02
C ASP A 45 0.83 21.45 6.02
N VAL A 46 2.14 21.35 6.25
CA VAL A 46 3.15 21.82 5.29
C VAL A 46 3.37 20.81 4.16
N LEU A 47 3.46 19.52 4.48
CA LEU A 47 3.67 18.45 3.48
C LEU A 47 2.44 18.28 2.58
N MET A 48 1.25 18.43 3.14
CA MET A 48 -0.03 18.31 2.46
C MET A 48 -0.92 19.51 2.80
N PRO A 49 -0.73 20.66 2.13
CA PRO A 49 -1.57 21.83 2.31
C PRO A 49 -3.05 21.56 1.99
N PRO A 50 -4.01 22.25 2.63
CA PRO A 50 -5.45 22.07 2.37
C PRO A 50 -5.84 22.10 0.89
N GLU A 51 -5.26 22.99 0.09
CA GLU A 51 -5.53 23.04 -1.35
C GLU A 51 -5.04 21.80 -2.10
N SER A 52 -3.93 21.20 -1.65
CA SER A 52 -3.41 19.96 -2.21
C SER A 52 -4.26 18.75 -1.81
N ARG A 53 -4.88 18.78 -0.62
CA ARG A 53 -5.81 17.74 -0.16
C ARG A 53 -7.07 17.71 -1.02
N ALA A 54 -7.64 18.87 -1.34
CA ALA A 54 -8.79 18.98 -2.23
C ALA A 54 -8.46 18.48 -3.64
N ARG A 55 -7.33 18.94 -4.21
CA ARG A 55 -6.85 18.47 -5.52
C ARG A 55 -6.59 16.97 -5.56
N MET A 56 -6.15 16.36 -4.46
CA MET A 56 -5.97 14.91 -4.37
C MET A 56 -7.29 14.15 -4.56
N ILE A 57 -8.37 14.62 -3.91
CA ILE A 57 -9.70 14.02 -4.05
C ILE A 57 -10.18 14.14 -5.49
N GLU A 58 -10.10 15.34 -6.06
CA GLU A 58 -10.56 15.62 -7.42
C GLU A 58 -9.74 14.88 -8.47
N GLY A 59 -8.41 14.87 -8.33
CA GLY A 59 -7.49 14.30 -9.32
C GLY A 59 -7.34 12.79 -9.26
N MET A 60 -7.52 12.15 -8.10
CA MET A 60 -7.31 10.71 -7.96
C MET A 60 -8.62 9.92 -7.91
N ILE A 61 -9.62 10.41 -7.16
CA ILE A 61 -10.83 9.63 -6.85
C ILE A 61 -11.89 9.77 -7.94
N ALA A 62 -12.13 10.98 -8.43
CA ALA A 62 -13.17 11.22 -9.43
C ALA A 62 -12.91 10.47 -10.76
N PRO A 63 -11.68 10.46 -11.33
CA PRO A 63 -11.39 9.70 -12.55
C PRO A 63 -11.51 8.19 -12.35
N MET A 64 -11.09 7.67 -11.18
CA MET A 64 -11.23 6.25 -10.85
C MET A 64 -12.71 5.83 -10.85
N LEU A 65 -13.59 6.62 -10.23
CA LEU A 65 -15.03 6.36 -10.23
C LEU A 65 -15.65 6.49 -11.63
N GLY A 66 -15.21 7.48 -12.41
CA GLY A 66 -15.62 7.64 -13.81
C GLY A 66 -15.27 6.43 -14.66
N ASN A 67 -14.04 5.92 -14.52
CA ASN A 67 -13.57 4.73 -15.23
C ASN A 67 -14.38 3.47 -14.86
N LEU A 68 -14.69 3.29 -13.57
CA LEU A 68 -15.55 2.18 -13.12
C LEU A 68 -16.95 2.26 -13.73
N GLN A 69 -17.56 3.44 -13.73
CA GLN A 69 -18.88 3.66 -14.33
C GLN A 69 -18.86 3.37 -15.83
N GLN A 70 -17.84 3.84 -16.54
CA GLN A 70 -17.67 3.60 -17.96
C GLN A 70 -17.47 2.11 -18.28
N GLY A 71 -16.67 1.40 -17.47
CA GLY A 71 -16.47 -0.04 -17.60
C GLY A 71 -17.77 -0.84 -17.43
N MET A 72 -18.61 -0.48 -16.46
CA MET A 72 -19.91 -1.13 -16.29
C MET A 72 -20.86 -0.87 -17.46
N ALA A 73 -20.92 0.39 -17.92
CA ALA A 73 -21.78 0.79 -19.04
C ALA A 73 -21.41 0.06 -20.34
N GLN A 74 -20.14 -0.27 -20.52
CA GLN A 74 -19.63 -1.01 -21.68
C GLN A 74 -19.76 -2.54 -21.54
N SER A 75 -20.19 -3.06 -20.39
CA SER A 75 -20.33 -4.51 -20.20
C SER A 75 -21.51 -5.07 -21.04
N PRO A 76 -21.34 -6.21 -21.75
CA PRO A 76 -22.39 -6.80 -22.59
C PRO A 76 -23.67 -7.16 -21.81
N MET A 77 -23.52 -7.58 -20.55
CA MET A 77 -24.63 -7.88 -19.66
C MET A 77 -25.48 -6.64 -19.41
N PHE A 78 -24.82 -5.51 -19.15
CA PHE A 78 -25.48 -4.24 -18.87
C PHE A 78 -26.15 -3.66 -20.11
N SER A 79 -25.46 -3.63 -21.25
CA SER A 79 -26.03 -3.12 -22.51
C SER A 79 -27.25 -3.93 -22.97
N SER A 80 -27.20 -5.26 -22.86
CA SER A 80 -28.34 -6.13 -23.19
C SER A 80 -29.53 -5.92 -22.26
N ALA A 81 -29.29 -5.70 -20.96
CA ALA A 81 -30.35 -5.37 -20.01
C ALA A 81 -31.01 -4.02 -20.36
N MET A 82 -30.20 -2.98 -20.60
CA MET A 82 -30.69 -1.63 -20.90
C MET A 82 -31.47 -1.54 -22.21
N ALA A 83 -31.07 -2.29 -23.25
CA ALA A 83 -31.80 -2.36 -24.52
C ALA A 83 -33.23 -2.90 -24.37
N LYS A 84 -33.51 -3.69 -23.33
CA LYS A 84 -34.84 -4.27 -23.07
C LYS A 84 -35.78 -3.32 -22.32
N ASN A 85 -35.26 -2.28 -21.66
CA ASN A 85 -36.07 -1.34 -20.88
C ASN A 85 -35.40 0.05 -20.76
N PRO A 86 -35.80 1.04 -21.58
CA PRO A 86 -35.26 2.41 -21.51
C PRO A 86 -35.51 3.12 -20.16
N GLN A 87 -36.59 2.77 -19.45
CA GLN A 87 -36.89 3.36 -18.14
C GLN A 87 -35.90 2.91 -17.07
N MET A 88 -35.40 1.67 -17.19
CA MET A 88 -34.34 1.14 -16.33
C MET A 88 -33.01 1.87 -16.58
N GLN A 89 -32.75 2.36 -17.80
CA GLN A 89 -31.56 3.16 -18.11
C GLN A 89 -31.55 4.49 -17.35
N ALA A 90 -32.67 5.22 -17.33
CA ALA A 90 -32.80 6.45 -16.57
C ALA A 90 -32.65 6.21 -15.05
N GLN A 91 -33.30 5.16 -14.54
CA GLN A 91 -33.22 4.79 -13.12
C GLN A 91 -31.80 4.39 -12.71
N PHE A 92 -31.11 3.61 -13.53
CA PHE A 92 -29.73 3.22 -13.27
C PHE A 92 -28.78 4.42 -13.33
N ALA A 93 -28.94 5.30 -14.32
CA ALA A 93 -28.12 6.51 -14.42
C ALA A 93 -28.29 7.42 -13.19
N ALA A 94 -29.53 7.58 -12.69
CA ALA A 94 -29.80 8.32 -11.46
C ALA A 94 -29.19 7.64 -10.23
N PHE A 95 -29.33 6.31 -10.11
CA PHE A 95 -28.71 5.53 -9.04
C PHE A 95 -27.18 5.69 -9.04
N MET A 96 -26.53 5.57 -10.19
CA MET A 96 -25.08 5.70 -10.32
C MET A 96 -24.58 7.09 -9.95
N ASN A 97 -25.27 8.15 -10.40
CA ASN A 97 -24.96 9.51 -9.99
C ASN A 97 -25.04 9.66 -8.45
N GLN A 98 -26.11 9.15 -7.85
CA GLN A 98 -26.28 9.19 -6.39
C GLN A 98 -25.16 8.43 -5.66
N GLN A 99 -24.78 7.24 -6.15
CA GLN A 99 -23.68 6.46 -5.57
C GLN A 99 -22.34 7.17 -5.71
N GLN A 100 -22.08 7.82 -6.85
CA GLN A 100 -20.87 8.61 -7.07
C GLN A 100 -20.82 9.79 -6.09
N THR A 101 -21.89 10.57 -5.98
CA THR A 101 -21.97 11.67 -5.00
C THR A 101 -21.74 11.17 -3.58
N ARG A 102 -22.40 10.09 -3.17
CA ARG A 102 -22.23 9.50 -1.84
C ARG A 102 -20.77 9.08 -1.59
N THR A 103 -20.13 8.46 -2.57
CA THR A 103 -18.74 8.00 -2.46
C THR A 103 -17.78 9.18 -2.32
N LEU A 104 -17.95 10.22 -3.14
CA LEU A 104 -17.14 11.44 -3.06
C LEU A 104 -17.33 12.14 -1.71
N THR A 105 -18.57 12.25 -1.21
CA THR A 105 -18.86 12.79 0.12
C THR A 105 -18.20 11.97 1.21
N LEU A 106 -18.34 10.64 1.20
CA LEU A 106 -17.73 9.75 2.19
C LEU A 106 -16.21 9.90 2.22
N MET A 107 -15.57 9.94 1.06
CA MET A 107 -14.12 10.14 0.96
C MET A 107 -13.71 11.51 1.50
N ARG A 108 -14.39 12.59 1.07
CA ARG A 108 -14.11 13.95 1.55
C ARG A 108 -14.26 14.06 3.06
N ASP A 109 -15.31 13.50 3.62
CA ASP A 109 -15.61 13.57 5.05
C ASP A 109 -14.68 12.66 5.86
N GLY A 110 -14.17 11.58 5.27
CA GLY A 110 -13.17 10.68 5.87
C GLY A 110 -11.71 11.17 5.77
N MET A 111 -11.41 12.06 4.84
CA MET A 111 -10.06 12.58 4.60
C MET A 111 -9.38 13.21 5.83
N PRO A 112 -10.07 14.02 6.67
CA PRO A 112 -9.50 14.49 7.93
C PRO A 112 -8.96 13.35 8.80
N GLY A 113 -9.65 12.22 8.85
CA GLY A 113 -9.21 11.03 9.60
C GLY A 113 -7.93 10.39 9.03
N MET A 114 -7.75 10.41 7.70
CA MET A 114 -6.51 9.97 7.07
C MET A 114 -5.32 10.84 7.50
N PHE A 115 -5.47 12.17 7.48
CA PHE A 115 -4.40 13.09 7.87
C PHE A 115 -4.08 12.99 9.37
N ASP A 116 -5.09 12.81 10.22
CA ASP A 116 -4.88 12.55 11.64
C ASP A 116 -4.13 11.22 11.86
N ALA A 117 -4.45 10.17 11.08
CA ALA A 117 -3.73 8.91 11.13
C ALA A 117 -2.26 9.07 10.69
N MET A 118 -1.99 9.86 9.64
CA MET A 118 -0.65 10.22 9.21
C MET A 118 0.10 11.00 10.30
N ALA A 119 -0.52 12.01 10.91
CA ALA A 119 0.10 12.79 11.98
C ALA A 119 0.49 11.89 13.17
N ARG A 120 -0.37 10.95 13.57
CA ARG A 120 -0.04 9.94 14.59
C ARG A 120 1.12 9.05 14.16
N ALA A 121 1.20 8.68 12.89
CA ALA A 121 2.28 7.87 12.34
C ALA A 121 3.63 8.62 12.35
N TYR A 122 3.63 9.93 12.09
CA TYR A 122 4.80 10.81 12.23
C TYR A 122 5.19 10.98 13.71
N ALA A 123 4.25 11.26 14.59
CA ALA A 123 4.51 11.46 16.03
C ALA A 123 5.10 10.23 16.74
N ARG A 124 4.86 9.03 16.20
CA ARG A 124 5.49 7.78 16.67
C ARG A 124 6.94 7.62 16.22
N ARG A 125 7.33 8.26 15.11
CA ARG A 125 8.65 8.09 14.48
C ARG A 125 9.60 9.24 14.73
N PHE A 126 9.07 10.44 14.88
CA PHE A 126 9.83 11.67 15.03
C PHE A 126 9.47 12.34 16.35
N ASP A 127 10.48 12.92 17.00
CA ASP A 127 10.26 13.81 18.12
C ASP A 127 9.85 15.23 17.65
N VAL A 128 9.60 16.12 18.62
CA VAL A 128 9.17 17.49 18.35
C VAL A 128 10.21 18.29 17.56
N ALA A 129 11.50 18.13 17.86
CA ALA A 129 12.56 18.87 17.17
C ALA A 129 12.68 18.41 15.72
N GLN A 130 12.69 17.09 15.50
CA GLN A 130 12.73 16.49 14.17
C GLN A 130 11.53 16.90 13.31
N CYS A 131 10.31 16.88 13.86
CA CYS A 131 9.14 17.38 13.14
C CYS A 131 9.29 18.85 12.72
N ARG A 132 9.85 19.69 13.58
CA ARG A 132 10.09 21.13 13.30
C ARG A 132 11.16 21.33 12.23
N ASP A 133 12.25 20.58 12.27
CA ASP A 133 13.34 20.69 11.30
C ASP A 133 12.85 20.29 9.90
N ILE A 134 12.13 19.16 9.80
CA ILE A 134 11.52 18.70 8.55
C ILE A 134 10.53 19.75 8.02
N LYS A 135 9.66 20.27 8.90
CA LYS A 135 8.69 21.32 8.56
C LYS A 135 9.41 22.57 8.03
N ALA A 136 10.46 23.02 8.70
CA ALA A 136 11.23 24.21 8.32
C ALA A 136 11.85 24.03 6.93
N PHE A 137 12.43 22.87 6.64
CA PHE A 137 12.97 22.58 5.31
C PHE A 137 11.91 22.63 4.22
N PHE A 138 10.79 21.91 4.39
CA PHE A 138 9.72 21.87 3.37
C PHE A 138 8.93 23.19 3.26
N ALA A 139 9.03 24.09 4.23
CA ALA A 139 8.51 25.45 4.13
C ALA A 139 9.38 26.36 3.24
N THR A 140 10.59 25.97 2.86
CA THR A 140 11.43 26.74 1.92
C THR A 140 10.97 26.54 0.46
N PRO A 141 11.27 27.48 -0.46
CA PRO A 141 11.06 27.28 -1.90
C PRO A 141 11.75 26.02 -2.43
N SER A 142 12.99 25.76 -2.01
CA SER A 142 13.76 24.58 -2.43
C SER A 142 13.16 23.28 -1.89
N GLY A 143 12.72 23.26 -0.64
CA GLY A 143 12.06 22.09 -0.05
C GLY A 143 10.76 21.74 -0.77
N ARG A 144 9.93 22.74 -1.11
CA ARG A 144 8.73 22.52 -1.93
C ARG A 144 9.06 21.99 -3.32
N LEU A 145 10.06 22.55 -3.99
CA LEU A 145 10.50 22.08 -5.31
C LEU A 145 11.02 20.64 -5.23
N TYR A 146 11.84 20.33 -4.23
CA TYR A 146 12.35 18.99 -3.99
C TYR A 146 11.23 17.98 -3.77
N MET A 147 10.20 18.31 -2.97
CA MET A 147 9.05 17.44 -2.76
C MET A 147 8.31 17.12 -4.08
N GLN A 148 8.23 18.08 -4.99
CA GLN A 148 7.58 17.89 -6.30
C GLN A 148 8.45 17.09 -7.27
N GLN A 149 9.75 17.37 -7.33
CA GLN A 149 10.66 16.77 -8.31
C GLN A 149 11.23 15.42 -7.88
N SER A 150 11.37 15.15 -6.57
CA SER A 150 11.99 13.91 -6.07
C SER A 150 11.28 12.65 -6.57
N LEU A 151 9.96 12.70 -6.76
CA LEU A 151 9.16 11.59 -7.29
C LEU A 151 9.46 11.27 -8.76
N THR A 152 10.03 12.22 -9.52
CA THR A 152 10.29 12.07 -10.95
C THR A 152 11.76 11.82 -11.26
N ILE A 153 12.66 11.87 -10.28
CA ILE A 153 14.11 11.68 -10.50
C ILE A 153 14.39 10.31 -11.14
N MET A 154 13.66 9.26 -10.75
CA MET A 154 13.85 7.93 -11.36
C MET A 154 13.39 7.85 -12.83
N ALA A 155 12.60 8.82 -13.30
CA ALA A 155 12.17 8.93 -14.70
C ALA A 155 13.15 9.79 -15.53
N ASP A 156 14.26 10.24 -14.93
CA ASP A 156 15.26 11.04 -15.62
C ASP A 156 15.90 10.26 -16.81
N PRO A 157 16.17 10.91 -17.95
CA PRO A 157 16.77 10.27 -19.11
C PRO A 157 18.09 9.55 -18.84
N ASP A 158 18.92 10.04 -17.93
CA ASP A 158 20.22 9.44 -17.61
C ASP A 158 20.05 8.19 -16.75
N VAL A 159 19.10 8.19 -15.80
CA VAL A 159 18.71 6.99 -15.05
C VAL A 159 18.16 5.92 -16.01
N ALA A 160 17.32 6.34 -16.96
CA ALA A 160 16.80 5.44 -17.98
C ALA A 160 17.91 4.92 -18.91
N ALA A 161 18.91 5.74 -19.26
CA ALA A 161 20.06 5.33 -20.05
C ALA A 161 20.92 4.29 -19.33
N TRP A 162 21.19 4.51 -18.04
CA TRP A 162 21.86 3.54 -17.20
C TRP A 162 21.09 2.21 -17.12
N GLN A 163 19.77 2.25 -16.93
CA GLN A 163 18.93 1.05 -16.91
C GLN A 163 18.97 0.29 -18.25
N ARG A 164 18.96 0.99 -19.39
CA ARG A 164 19.12 0.38 -20.72
C ARG A 164 20.47 -0.31 -20.87
N SER A 165 21.55 0.36 -20.47
CA SER A 165 22.91 -0.21 -20.50
C SER A 165 23.03 -1.47 -19.66
N MET A 166 22.42 -1.49 -18.48
CA MET A 166 22.37 -2.67 -17.61
C MET A 166 21.62 -3.84 -18.27
N MET A 167 20.49 -3.58 -18.95
CA MET A 167 19.75 -4.61 -19.70
C MET A 167 20.60 -5.18 -20.85
N GLU A 168 21.25 -4.32 -21.64
CA GLU A 168 22.14 -4.74 -22.74
C GLU A 168 23.32 -5.57 -22.25
N SER A 169 23.94 -5.18 -21.14
CA SER A 169 25.02 -5.95 -20.50
C SER A 169 24.51 -7.32 -20.06
N SER A 170 23.34 -7.38 -19.42
CA SER A 170 22.74 -8.64 -18.97
C SER A 170 22.43 -9.58 -20.13
N MET A 171 21.90 -9.05 -21.26
CA MET A 171 21.65 -9.85 -22.46
C MET A 171 22.95 -10.41 -23.06
N ARG A 172 24.04 -9.63 -23.06
CA ARG A 172 25.35 -10.12 -23.54
C ARG A 172 25.90 -11.24 -22.66
N HIS A 173 25.81 -11.11 -21.34
CA HIS A 173 26.24 -12.17 -20.43
C HIS A 173 25.39 -13.43 -20.62
N MET A 174 24.07 -13.31 -20.71
CA MET A 174 23.18 -14.44 -20.97
C MET A 174 23.54 -15.17 -22.28
N GLN A 175 23.85 -14.43 -23.35
CA GLN A 175 24.29 -15.02 -24.61
C GLN A 175 25.63 -15.77 -24.47
N ALA A 176 26.57 -15.21 -23.71
CA ALA A 176 27.85 -15.85 -23.41
C ALA A 176 27.65 -17.14 -22.60
N ASP A 177 26.84 -17.10 -21.55
CA ASP A 177 26.54 -18.23 -20.67
C ASP A 177 25.85 -19.37 -21.44
N VAL A 178 24.89 -19.04 -22.32
CA VAL A 178 24.23 -20.03 -23.20
C VAL A 178 25.22 -20.67 -24.17
N ALA A 179 26.14 -19.88 -24.74
CA ALA A 179 27.16 -20.39 -25.64
C ALA A 179 28.17 -21.31 -24.90
N GLU A 180 28.53 -20.97 -23.67
CA GLU A 180 29.39 -21.80 -22.82
C GLU A 180 28.70 -23.11 -22.44
N PHE A 181 27.44 -23.04 -22.01
CA PHE A 181 26.63 -24.21 -21.71
C PHE A 181 26.51 -25.14 -22.92
N ALA A 182 26.20 -24.60 -24.12
CA ALA A 182 26.09 -25.40 -25.33
C ALA A 182 27.39 -26.16 -25.67
N LYS A 183 28.56 -25.54 -25.44
CA LYS A 183 29.86 -26.23 -25.59
C LYS A 183 30.01 -27.39 -24.60
N HIS A 184 29.56 -27.21 -23.37
CA HIS A 184 29.64 -28.25 -22.34
C HIS A 184 28.74 -29.45 -22.67
N VAL A 185 27.53 -29.21 -23.18
CA VAL A 185 26.58 -30.28 -23.54
C VAL A 185 26.91 -30.95 -24.89
N ALA A 186 27.53 -30.22 -25.83
CA ALA A 186 27.94 -30.76 -27.14
C ALA A 186 29.25 -31.56 -27.11
N THR A 187 29.99 -31.52 -26.00
CA THR A 187 31.15 -32.41 -25.81
C THR A 187 30.58 -33.79 -25.47
N PRO A 188 30.68 -34.81 -26.35
CA PRO A 188 30.26 -36.15 -25.98
C PRO A 188 31.08 -36.53 -24.77
N GLU A 189 30.42 -37.07 -23.73
CA GLU A 189 31.07 -37.68 -22.57
C GLU A 189 32.41 -38.23 -23.02
N GLN A 190 33.50 -37.65 -22.51
CA GLN A 190 34.83 -38.14 -22.79
C GLN A 190 34.84 -39.59 -22.35
N LYS A 191 34.66 -40.47 -23.35
CA LYS A 191 34.95 -41.89 -23.30
C LYS A 191 36.28 -42.03 -22.57
N LYS A 192 36.24 -42.64 -21.39
CA LYS A 192 37.21 -43.64 -20.92
C LYS A 192 36.69 -44.18 -19.57
N LYS A 193 36.39 -45.48 -19.47
CA LYS A 193 37.34 -46.60 -19.47
C LYS A 193 38.40 -46.43 -18.41
#